data_AF-A0AAN1SE05-F1
#
_entry.id   AF-A0AAN1SE05-F1
#
_cell.length_a   1.000
_cell.length_b   1.000
_cell.length_c   1.000
_cell.angle_alpha   90.00
_cell.angle_beta   90.00
_cell.angle_gamma   90.00
#
_symmetry.space_group_name_H-M   'P 1'
#
loop_
_entity.id
_entity.type
_entity.pdbx_description
1 polymer ?
#
loop_
_entity_poly.entity_id
_entity_poly.type
_entity_poly.pdbx_seq_one_letter_code
_entity_poly.pdbx_strand_id
1 'polypeptide(L)'
;MMGDGYAVKPTEDQIYSPVAGKVSSVFETKHAIGILTDGGVEVLVHMGLDTVELKGTPFTINVKENDRVSSDTQLATMDRKAVEDAGKQTDVLTVFTNGDKINSFALIGEGKVTAQEDLGEIEVS
;
A
#
# COMPACT_ATOMS: atom_id res chain seq x y z
N MET A 1 -1.27 -8.53 -15.48
CA MET A 1 -0.20 -8.40 -14.49
C MET A 1 -0.41 -7.05 -13.82
N MET A 2 -0.51 -7.01 -12.49
CA MET A 2 -0.44 -5.75 -11.75
C MET A 2 0.97 -5.18 -11.97
N GLY A 3 1.12 -3.87 -12.15
CA GLY A 3 2.35 -3.25 -12.67
C GLY A 3 3.56 -3.33 -11.74
N ASP A 4 4.57 -2.51 -12.00
CA ASP A 4 5.79 -2.45 -11.19
C ASP A 4 5.50 -1.94 -9.77
N GLY A 5 6.39 -2.25 -8.84
CA GLY A 5 6.21 -1.89 -7.44
C GLY A 5 7.23 -2.53 -6.53
N TYR A 6 6.93 -2.53 -5.23
CA TYR A 6 7.77 -3.12 -4.20
C TYR A 6 6.94 -3.75 -3.09
N ALA A 7 7.57 -4.61 -2.29
CA ALA A 7 6.97 -5.24 -1.13
C ALA A 7 7.76 -4.90 0.13
N VAL A 8 7.06 -4.67 1.23
CA VAL A 8 7.63 -4.44 2.55
C VAL A 8 7.09 -5.49 3.50
N LYS A 9 7.96 -6.19 4.23
CA LYS A 9 7.55 -7.07 5.31
C LYS A 9 7.44 -6.25 6.60
N PRO A 10 6.23 -5.96 7.11
CA PRO A 10 6.05 -5.04 8.22
C PRO A 10 6.47 -5.66 9.56
N THR A 11 7.16 -4.87 10.39
CA THR A 11 7.46 -5.22 11.79
C THR A 11 6.42 -4.70 12.78
N GLU A 12 5.57 -3.77 12.33
CA GLU A 12 4.50 -3.13 13.08
C GLU A 12 3.16 -3.28 12.35
N ASP A 13 2.05 -3.00 13.02
CA ASP A 13 0.70 -3.25 12.48
C ASP A 13 0.17 -2.06 11.68
N GLN A 14 0.77 -0.88 11.86
CA GLN A 14 0.36 0.38 11.26
C GLN A 14 0.88 0.48 9.83
N ILE A 15 -0.03 0.71 8.89
CA ILE A 15 0.29 0.91 7.47
C ILE A 15 0.06 2.38 7.12
N TYR A 16 1.12 3.05 6.70
CA TYR A 16 1.11 4.46 6.29
C TYR A 16 1.06 4.60 4.78
N SER A 17 0.65 5.78 4.31
CA SER A 17 0.61 6.06 2.88
C SER A 17 2.04 6.09 2.30
N PRO A 18 2.31 5.40 1.19
CA PRO A 18 3.61 5.48 0.53
C PRO A 18 3.77 6.78 -0.29
N VAL A 19 2.66 7.48 -0.57
CA VAL A 19 2.64 8.68 -1.41
C VAL A 19 1.66 9.71 -0.90
N ALA A 20 1.83 10.97 -1.32
CA ALA A 20 0.79 11.98 -1.20
C ALA A 20 -0.23 11.88 -2.35
N GLY A 21 -1.50 12.04 -2.05
CA GLY A 21 -2.56 11.96 -3.07
C GLY A 21 -3.95 11.92 -2.48
N LYS A 22 -4.90 11.44 -3.29
CA LYS A 22 -6.30 11.23 -2.91
C LYS A 22 -6.61 9.74 -2.88
N VAL A 23 -7.26 9.26 -1.83
CA VAL A 23 -7.78 7.88 -1.78
C VAL A 23 -8.82 7.73 -2.91
N SER A 24 -8.49 6.90 -3.89
CA SER A 24 -9.35 6.63 -5.05
C SER A 24 -10.33 5.49 -4.78
N SER A 25 -9.96 4.54 -3.92
CA SER A 25 -10.82 3.42 -3.55
C SER A 25 -10.38 2.78 -2.23
N VAL A 26 -11.35 2.31 -1.44
CA VAL A 26 -11.13 1.37 -0.33
C VAL A 26 -11.87 0.09 -0.68
N PHE A 27 -11.17 -1.04 -0.74
CA PHE A 27 -11.78 -2.30 -1.18
C PHE A 27 -12.74 -2.84 -0.12
N GLU A 28 -13.79 -3.55 -0.54
CA GLU A 28 -14.86 -4.03 0.35
C GLU A 28 -14.33 -4.91 1.49
N THR A 29 -13.41 -5.82 1.19
CA THR A 29 -12.75 -6.68 2.19
C THR A 29 -11.54 -6.02 2.85
N LYS A 30 -11.34 -4.71 2.66
CA LYS A 30 -10.36 -3.84 3.35
C LYS A 30 -8.88 -4.22 3.20
N HIS A 31 -8.56 -5.26 2.43
CA HIS A 31 -7.20 -5.72 2.22
C HIS A 31 -6.37 -4.79 1.32
N ALA A 32 -7.01 -3.88 0.59
CA ALA A 32 -6.32 -2.98 -0.33
C ALA A 32 -6.93 -1.57 -0.35
N ILE A 33 -6.07 -0.58 -0.62
CA ILE A 33 -6.41 0.84 -0.74
C ILE A 33 -5.76 1.37 -2.00
N GLY A 34 -6.56 2.03 -2.84
CA GLY A 34 -6.09 2.75 -4.02
C GLY A 34 -5.88 4.23 -3.71
N ILE A 35 -4.78 4.79 -4.21
CA ILE A 35 -4.40 6.20 -4.08
C ILE A 35 -4.07 6.75 -5.46
N LEU A 36 -4.66 7.88 -5.80
CA LEU A 36 -4.32 8.65 -7.00
C LEU A 36 -3.45 9.83 -6.58
N THR A 37 -2.20 9.85 -7.05
CA THR A 37 -1.30 10.99 -6.83
C THR A 37 -1.77 12.21 -7.64
N ASP A 38 -1.36 13.41 -7.23
CA ASP A 38 -1.66 14.64 -7.99
C ASP A 38 -0.99 14.65 -9.38
N GLY A 39 0.07 13.86 -9.59
CA GLY A 39 0.68 13.58 -10.89
C GLY A 39 -0.07 12.55 -11.74
N GLY A 40 -1.15 11.98 -11.22
CA GLY A 40 -2.03 11.06 -11.95
C GLY A 40 -1.55 9.61 -12.01
N VAL A 41 -0.51 9.24 -11.24
CA VAL A 41 -0.11 7.85 -11.00
C VAL A 41 -1.06 7.20 -10.00
N GLU A 42 -1.52 6.01 -10.32
CA GLU A 42 -2.36 5.18 -9.47
C GLU A 42 -1.49 4.19 -8.69
N VAL A 43 -1.60 4.26 -7.36
CA VAL A 43 -0.87 3.44 -6.41
C VAL A 43 -1.85 2.55 -5.65
N LEU A 44 -1.61 1.26 -5.64
CA LEU A 44 -2.35 0.27 -4.87
C LEU A 44 -1.50 -0.20 -3.70
N VAL A 45 -2.01 0.01 -2.48
CA VAL A 45 -1.45 -0.55 -1.24
C VAL A 45 -2.23 -1.80 -0.90
N HIS A 46 -1.64 -2.97 -1.05
CA HIS A 46 -2.24 -4.28 -0.80
C HIS A 46 -1.61 -4.91 0.45
N MET A 47 -2.40 -5.18 1.49
CA MET A 47 -1.95 -5.65 2.79
C MET A 47 -2.04 -7.17 2.90
N GLY A 48 -0.87 -7.83 2.90
CA GLY A 48 -0.73 -9.28 2.91
C GLY A 48 -0.96 -9.92 1.55
N LEU A 49 -0.77 -11.23 1.44
CA LEU A 49 -1.08 -12.01 0.22
C LEU A 49 -2.30 -12.90 0.42
N ASP A 50 -3.17 -12.93 -0.58
CA ASP A 50 -4.44 -13.68 -0.58
C ASP A 50 -5.33 -13.39 0.65
N THR A 51 -5.21 -12.17 1.19
CA THR A 51 -5.93 -11.72 2.40
C THR A 51 -7.35 -11.23 2.12
N VAL A 52 -7.74 -11.11 0.84
CA VAL A 52 -9.13 -10.89 0.41
C VAL A 52 -10.08 -11.92 1.02
N GLU A 53 -9.61 -13.17 1.20
CA GLU A 53 -10.37 -14.29 1.77
C GLU A 53 -10.69 -14.11 3.26
N LEU A 54 -9.96 -13.22 3.96
CA LEU A 54 -10.16 -12.89 5.37
C LEU A 54 -11.29 -11.88 5.59
N LYS A 55 -11.98 -11.45 4.51
CA LYS A 55 -13.23 -10.68 4.54
C LYS A 55 -13.18 -9.43 5.43
N GLY A 56 -12.03 -8.78 5.51
CA GLY A 56 -11.86 -7.54 6.27
C GLY A 56 -11.71 -7.71 7.78
N THR A 57 -11.74 -8.92 8.33
CA THR A 57 -11.63 -9.14 9.78
C THR A 57 -10.30 -8.65 10.38
N PRO A 58 -9.13 -8.86 9.74
CA PRO A 58 -7.85 -8.40 10.29
C PRO A 58 -7.56 -6.91 10.08
N PHE A 59 -8.42 -6.19 9.34
CA PHE A 59 -8.11 -4.86 8.84
C PHE A 59 -9.03 -3.79 9.42
N THR A 60 -8.44 -2.79 10.06
CA THR A 60 -9.12 -1.54 10.43
C THR A 60 -8.66 -0.44 9.47
N ILE A 61 -9.59 0.19 8.76
CA ILE A 61 -9.28 1.28 7.83
C ILE A 61 -9.50 2.63 8.52
N ASN A 62 -8.55 3.53 8.36
CA ASN A 62 -8.53 4.85 9.02
C ASN A 62 -8.87 5.99 8.04
N VAL A 63 -9.01 5.69 6.75
CA VAL A 63 -9.31 6.64 5.66
C VAL A 63 -10.57 6.23 4.90
N LYS A 64 -11.17 7.16 4.16
CA LYS A 64 -12.29 6.88 3.25
C LYS A 64 -11.97 7.37 1.85
N GLU A 65 -12.76 6.91 0.88
CA GLU A 65 -12.67 7.41 -0.49
C GLU A 65 -12.78 8.94 -0.54
N ASN A 66 -11.97 9.54 -1.39
CA ASN A 66 -11.79 10.98 -1.56
C ASN A 66 -11.05 11.73 -0.45
N ASP A 67 -10.59 11.07 0.61
CA ASP A 67 -9.69 11.70 1.58
C ASP A 67 -8.33 12.03 0.92
N ARG A 68 -7.72 13.13 1.37
CA ARG A 68 -6.32 13.44 1.04
C ARG A 68 -5.39 12.80 2.06
N VAL A 69 -4.30 12.21 1.56
CA VAL A 69 -3.29 11.49 2.34
C VAL A 69 -1.90 11.99 2.01
N SER A 70 -0.98 11.81 2.95
CA SER A 70 0.47 12.02 2.83
C SER A 70 1.22 10.88 3.52
N SER A 71 2.55 10.86 3.46
CA SER A 71 3.40 9.89 4.16
C SER A 71 3.14 9.81 5.68
N ASP A 72 2.63 10.87 6.29
CA ASP A 72 2.25 10.91 7.71
C ASP A 72 0.86 10.29 7.99
N THR A 73 0.10 9.98 6.94
CA THR A 73 -1.27 9.48 7.10
C THR A 73 -1.26 7.97 7.28
N GLN A 74 -1.72 7.52 8.44
CA GLN A 74 -2.00 6.11 8.67
C GLN A 74 -3.24 5.71 7.87
N LEU A 75 -3.07 4.78 6.94
CA LEU A 75 -4.14 4.27 6.09
C LEU A 75 -4.98 3.22 6.81
N ALA A 76 -4.30 2.30 7.50
CA ALA A 76 -4.93 1.15 8.13
C ALA A 76 -4.09 0.60 9.29
N THR A 77 -4.72 -0.26 10.08
CA THR A 77 -4.06 -1.20 10.99
C THR A 77 -4.35 -2.62 10.50
N MET A 78 -3.31 -3.41 10.31
CA MET A 78 -3.37 -4.84 9.98
C MET A 78 -3.01 -5.65 11.22
N ASP A 79 -3.96 -6.44 11.74
CA ASP A 79 -3.68 -7.46 12.75
C ASP A 79 -2.85 -8.59 12.11
N ARG A 80 -1.53 -8.41 12.13
CA ARG A 80 -0.59 -9.35 11.51
C ARG A 80 -0.68 -10.74 12.14
N LYS A 81 -0.95 -10.81 13.44
CA LYS A 81 -1.12 -12.09 14.12
C LYS A 81 -2.34 -12.83 13.58
N ALA A 82 -3.47 -12.17 13.39
CA ALA A 82 -4.65 -12.79 12.79
C ALA A 82 -4.40 -13.24 11.34
N VAL A 83 -3.62 -12.47 10.56
CA VAL A 83 -3.22 -12.86 9.19
C VAL A 83 -2.33 -14.10 9.21
N GLU A 84 -1.32 -14.15 10.10
CA GLU A 84 -0.40 -15.28 10.26
C GLU A 84 -1.12 -16.53 10.79
N ASP A 85 -2.00 -16.38 11.79
CA ASP A 85 -2.80 -17.48 12.36
C ASP A 85 -3.76 -18.09 11.31
N ALA A 86 -4.12 -17.32 10.27
CA ALA A 86 -4.88 -17.80 9.11
C ALA A 86 -4.00 -18.44 8.00
N GLY A 87 -2.69 -18.54 8.22
CA GLY A 87 -1.74 -19.15 7.27
C GLY A 87 -1.41 -18.27 6.06
N LYS A 88 -1.59 -16.95 6.16
CA LYS A 88 -1.37 -15.98 5.08
C LYS A 88 -0.10 -15.17 5.31
N GLN A 89 0.45 -14.57 4.24
CA GLN A 89 1.61 -13.69 4.34
C GLN A 89 1.19 -12.26 4.68
N THR A 90 2.05 -11.56 5.44
CA THR A 90 1.81 -10.19 5.93
C THR A 90 2.53 -9.13 5.10
N ASP A 91 3.26 -9.53 4.06
CA ASP A 91 3.95 -8.63 3.14
C ASP A 91 2.96 -7.62 2.53
N VAL A 92 3.29 -6.33 2.64
CA VAL A 92 2.50 -5.23 2.10
C VAL A 92 3.09 -4.82 0.77
N LEU A 93 2.29 -4.87 -0.28
CA LEU A 93 2.70 -4.54 -1.64
C LEU A 93 2.25 -3.12 -1.95
N THR A 94 3.17 -2.33 -2.49
CA THR A 94 2.88 -1.06 -3.13
C THR A 94 3.08 -1.23 -4.62
N VAL A 95 2.00 -1.14 -5.39
CA VAL A 95 2.00 -1.45 -6.82
C VAL A 95 1.45 -0.28 -7.62
N PHE A 96 2.09 0.04 -8.73
CA PHE A 96 1.61 1.06 -9.65
C PHE A 96 0.72 0.44 -10.73
N THR A 97 -0.53 0.88 -10.82
CA THR A 97 -1.53 0.20 -11.67
C THR A 97 -1.65 0.76 -13.08
N ASN A 98 -1.14 1.96 -13.32
CA ASN A 98 -1.13 2.63 -14.62
C ASN A 98 0.30 2.90 -15.12
N GLY A 99 1.01 1.80 -15.43
CA GLY A 99 2.41 1.85 -15.86
C GLY A 99 2.67 2.67 -17.14
N ASP A 100 1.64 2.98 -17.94
CA ASP A 100 1.74 3.87 -19.10
C ASP A 100 2.10 5.32 -18.73
N LYS A 101 1.93 5.71 -17.47
CA LYS A 101 2.36 7.02 -16.93
C LYS A 101 3.71 7.00 -16.25
N ILE A 102 4.37 5.84 -16.21
CA ILE A 102 5.63 5.65 -15.50
C ILE A 102 6.72 5.43 -16.53
N ASN A 103 7.62 6.41 -16.66
CA ASN A 103 8.81 6.29 -17.49
C ASN A 103 9.82 5.32 -16.87
N SER A 104 10.02 5.42 -15.56
CA SER A 104 10.94 4.55 -14.83
C SER A 104 10.56 4.44 -13.35
N PHE A 105 10.90 3.30 -12.74
CA PHE A 105 10.84 3.06 -11.30
C PHE A 105 12.20 2.53 -10.84
N ALA A 106 12.73 3.11 -9.77
CA ALA A 106 13.97 2.67 -9.15
C ALA A 106 13.80 2.56 -7.63
N LEU A 107 14.24 1.44 -7.07
CA LEU A 107 14.40 1.30 -5.62
C LEU A 107 15.67 2.03 -5.18
N ILE A 108 15.54 2.87 -4.16
CA ILE A 108 16.67 3.63 -3.61
C ILE A 108 17.31 2.95 -2.40
N GLY A 109 16.71 1.87 -1.91
CA GLY A 109 17.25 1.08 -0.80
C GLY A 109 16.63 -0.31 -0.69
N GLU A 110 17.38 -1.21 -0.07
CA GLU A 110 16.94 -2.57 0.30
C GLU A 110 17.28 -2.84 1.76
N GLY A 111 16.45 -3.64 2.44
CA GLY A 111 16.68 -4.07 3.82
C GLY A 111 15.70 -3.46 4.81
N LYS A 112 16.19 -3.14 6.02
CA LYS A 112 15.34 -2.61 7.09
C LYS A 112 15.13 -1.12 6.87
N VAL A 113 13.85 -0.72 6.90
CA VAL A 113 13.41 0.65 6.64
C VAL A 113 12.43 1.09 7.72
N THR A 114 12.37 2.39 7.98
CA THR A 114 11.42 3.02 8.91
C THR A 114 10.26 3.62 8.13
N ALA A 115 9.07 3.70 8.74
CA ALA A 115 7.98 4.48 8.17
C ALA A 115 8.45 5.90 7.85
N GLN A 116 7.97 6.46 6.74
CA GLN A 116 8.33 7.79 6.19
C GLN A 116 9.71 7.88 5.55
N GLU A 117 10.53 6.82 5.55
CA GLU A 117 11.73 6.78 4.72
C GLU A 117 11.36 6.55 3.26
N ASP A 118 12.04 7.24 2.36
CA ASP A 118 11.86 7.06 0.92
C ASP A 118 12.41 5.68 0.51
N LEU A 119 11.60 4.92 -0.25
CA LEU A 119 11.93 3.54 -0.67
C LEU A 119 12.14 3.40 -2.17
N GLY A 120 11.58 4.31 -2.95
CA GLY A 120 11.76 4.32 -4.39
C GLY A 120 11.40 5.67 -4.99
N GLU A 121 11.91 5.88 -6.18
CA GLU A 121 11.63 7.04 -7.01
C GLU A 121 10.92 6.59 -8.29
N ILE A 122 9.98 7.41 -8.74
CA ILE A 122 9.22 7.19 -9.97
C ILE A 122 9.40 8.42 -10.85
N GLU A 123 9.76 8.20 -12.10
CA GLU A 123 9.72 9.23 -13.13
C GLU A 123 8.38 9.15 -13.87
N VAL A 124 7.61 10.22 -13.83
CA VAL A 124 6.27 10.31 -14.44
C VAL A 124 6.37 10.94 -15.83
N SER A 125 5.61 10.40 -16.78
CA SER A 125 5.55 10.82 -18.19
C SER A 125 4.93 12.20 -18.43
#